data_AF-A0A2G9UGB2-F1
#
_entry.id   AF-A0A2G9UGB2-F1
#
_cell.length_a   1.000
_cell.length_b   1.000
_cell.length_c   1.000
_cell.angle_alpha   90.00
_cell.angle_beta   90.00
_cell.angle_gamma   90.00
#
_symmetry.space_group_name_H-M   'P 1'
#
loop_
_entity.id
_entity.type
_entity.pdbx_description
1 polymer ?
#
loop_
_entity_poly.entity_id
_entity_poly.type
_entity_poly.pdbx_seq_one_letter_code
_entity_poly.pdbx_strand_id
1 'polypeptide(L)' 'MNRPGSYDCVCEKGYRFVNNECIDINECRETSPCGDNIGVECVNRPGSYECRCKDGFEGDPRKGCSG' A
#
# COMPACT_ATOMS: atom_id res chain seq x y z
N MET A 1 34.00 7.83 -2.56
CA MET A 1 33.29 6.55 -2.71
C MET A 1 31.89 6.83 -3.22
N ASN A 2 31.46 6.01 -4.21
CA ASN A 2 30.15 5.90 -4.84
C ASN A 2 29.58 7.16 -5.51
N ARG A 3 29.83 7.31 -6.81
CA ARG A 3 28.85 7.93 -7.70
C ARG A 3 27.85 6.83 -8.08
N PRO A 4 26.58 6.86 -7.64
CA PRO A 4 25.54 6.10 -8.30
C PRO A 4 25.09 6.97 -9.47
N GLY A 5 25.69 6.73 -10.63
CA GLY A 5 25.00 7.00 -11.88
C GLY A 5 23.86 6.01 -11.98
N SER A 6 22.64 6.49 -11.83
CA SER A 6 21.53 5.95 -12.58
C SER A 6 20.43 6.99 -12.61
N TYR A 7 20.25 7.60 -13.79
CA TYR A 7 19.01 8.28 -14.15
C TYR A 7 17.93 7.22 -14.43
N ASP A 8 17.89 6.15 -13.63
CA ASP A 8 16.75 5.26 -13.59
C ASP A 8 15.56 6.16 -13.27
N CYS A 9 14.52 6.08 -14.10
CA CYS A 9 13.24 6.67 -13.75
C CYS A 9 12.70 5.87 -12.55
N VAL A 10 13.26 6.11 -11.37
CA VAL A 10 12.86 5.44 -10.14
C VAL A 10 11.62 6.18 -9.68
N CYS A 11 10.47 5.54 -9.90
CA CYS A 11 9.25 5.99 -9.27
C CYS A 11 9.41 5.98 -7.74
N GLU A 12 8.70 6.87 -7.06
CA GLU A 12 8.70 6.86 -5.60
C GLU A 12 8.22 5.50 -5.06
N LYS A 13 8.56 5.21 -3.80
CA LYS A 13 8.09 3.98 -3.15
C LYS A 13 6.56 3.92 -3.22
N GLY A 14 6.02 2.76 -3.59
CA GLY A 14 4.57 2.58 -3.82
C GLY A 14 4.14 2.86 -5.26
N TYR A 15 5.07 3.18 -6.17
CA TYR A 15 4.78 3.37 -7.59
C TYR A 15 5.62 2.45 -8.47
N ARG A 16 5.06 2.07 -9.63
CA ARG A 16 5.74 1.30 -10.66
C ARG A 16 5.80 2.09 -11.96
N PHE A 17 6.92 1.98 -12.65
CA PHE A 17 7.10 2.63 -13.93
C PHE A 17 6.40 1.84 -15.04
N VAL A 18 5.38 2.43 -15.65
CA VAL A 18 4.58 1.82 -16.71
C VAL A 18 4.34 2.88 -17.78
N ASN A 19 4.67 2.58 -19.04
CA ASN A 19 4.46 3.49 -20.18
C ASN A 19 5.00 4.91 -19.98
N ASN A 20 6.19 5.04 -19.41
CA ASN A 20 6.84 6.33 -19.16
C ASN A 20 6.17 7.20 -18.07
N GLU A 21 5.29 6.59 -17.26
CA GLU A 21 4.60 7.21 -16.13
C GLU A 21 4.79 6.37 -14.86
N CYS A 22 4.74 7.05 -13.70
CA CYS A 22 4.73 6.39 -12.41
C CYS A 22 3.28 6.15 -11.99
N ILE A 23 2.85 4.90 -12.09
CA ILE A 23 1.51 4.48 -11.71
C ILE A 23 1.57 3.93 -10.30
N ASP A 24 0.63 4.36 -9.48
CA ASP A 24 0.42 3.85 -8.13
C ASP A 24 0.26 2.32 -8.13
N ILE A 25 0.99 1.65 -7.25
CA ILE A 25 0.87 0.20 -7.04
C ILE A 25 -0.32 0.01 -6.13
N ASN A 26 -1.26 -0.86 -6.51
CA ASN A 26 -2.40 -1.14 -5.65
C ASN A 26 -2.03 -2.27 -4.67
N GLU A 27 -1.36 -1.94 -3.57
CA GLU A 27 -0.90 -2.98 -2.63
C GLU A 27 -2.06 -3.77 -2.04
N CYS A 28 -3.24 -3.15 -1.87
CA CYS A 28 -4.45 -3.83 -1.42
C CYS A 28 -4.88 -4.98 -2.33
N ARG A 29 -4.59 -4.91 -3.63
CA ARG A 29 -4.92 -5.97 -4.60
C ARG A 29 -3.76 -6.90 -4.89
N GLU A 30 -2.53 -6.40 -4.78
CA GLU A 30 -1.33 -7.13 -5.19
C GLU A 30 -0.70 -7.93 -4.04
N THR A 31 -0.66 -7.36 -2.82
CA THR A 31 0.05 -7.95 -1.68
C THR A 31 -0.83 -8.18 -0.44
N SER A 32 -2.07 -7.66 -0.44
CA SER A 32 -3.01 -7.75 0.69
C SER A 32 -2.37 -7.44 2.06
N PRO A 33 -1.73 -6.26 2.22
CA PRO A 33 -0.83 -5.99 3.34
C PRO A 33 -1.54 -5.84 4.69
N CYS A 34 -2.87 -5.70 4.70
CA CYS A 34 -3.68 -5.61 5.92
C CYS A 34 -4.05 -6.98 6.51
N GLY A 35 -3.73 -8.06 5.79
CA GLY A 35 -4.13 -9.42 6.14
C GLY A 35 -5.64 -9.66 5.99
N ASP A 36 -6.04 -10.92 6.13
CA ASP A 36 -7.44 -11.36 5.99
C ASP A 36 -8.22 -11.30 7.32
N ASN A 37 -7.83 -10.39 8.21
CA ASN A 37 -8.47 -10.23 9.51
C ASN A 37 -9.95 -9.84 9.33
N ILE A 38 -10.83 -10.46 10.11
CA ILE A 38 -12.24 -10.11 10.09
C ILE A 38 -12.42 -8.65 10.50
N GLY A 39 -13.31 -7.95 9.80
CA GLY A 39 -13.57 -6.54 10.09
C GLY A 39 -12.47 -5.57 9.66
N VAL A 40 -11.44 -5.98 8.90
CA VAL A 40 -10.44 -5.06 8.33
C VAL A 40 -10.74 -4.77 6.85
N GLU A 41 -10.51 -3.53 6.44
CA GLU A 41 -10.56 -3.04 5.05
C GLU A 41 -9.19 -2.44 4.67
N CYS A 42 -8.71 -2.78 3.47
CA CYS A 42 -7.55 -2.13 2.86
C CYS A 42 -8.02 -1.04 1.89
N VAL A 43 -7.51 0.17 2.07
CA VAL A 43 -7.77 1.33 1.21
C VAL A 43 -6.48 1.72 0.50
N ASN A 44 -6.51 1.69 -0.83
CA ASN A 44 -5.38 2.10 -1.65
C ASN A 44 -5.21 3.64 -1.61
N ARG A 45 -3.99 4.13 -1.44
CA ARG A 45 -3.67 5.57 -1.41
C ARG A 45 -2.53 5.84 -2.39
N PRO A 46 -2.45 7.01 -3.03
CA PRO A 46 -1.30 7.31 -3.89
C PRO A 46 0.03 7.18 -3.11
N GLY A 47 0.89 6.24 -3.53
CA GLY A 47 2.18 5.90 -2.94
C GLY A 47 2.14 5.01 -1.71
N SER A 48 0.96 4.54 -1.28
CA SER A 48 0.84 3.74 -0.06
C SER A 48 -0.52 3.04 0.07
N TYR A 49 -0.75 2.41 1.22
CA TYR A 49 -2.04 1.85 1.56
C TYR A 49 -2.37 2.16 3.02
N GLU A 50 -3.67 2.15 3.31
CA GLU A 50 -4.21 2.38 4.64
C GLU A 50 -5.07 1.17 5.02
N CYS A 51 -4.74 0.53 6.13
CA CYS A 51 -5.59 -0.47 6.74
C CYS A 51 -6.50 0.21 7.75
N ARG A 52 -7.79 -0.05 7.70
CA ARG A 52 -8.77 0.47 8.67
C ARG A 52 -9.79 -0.59 9.06
N CYS A 53 -10.42 -0.43 10.20
CA CYS A 53 -11.56 -1.28 10.55
C CYS A 53 -12.77 -0.90 9.69
N LYS A 54 -13.55 -1.90 9.28
CA LYS A 54 -14.82 -1.72 8.57
C LYS A 54 -15.80 -0.97 9.48
N ASP A 55 -16.78 -0.31 8.86
CA ASP A 55 -17.84 0.38 9.59
C ASP A 55 -18.52 -0.58 10.59
N GLY A 56 -18.58 -0.16 11.86
CA GLY A 56 -19.10 -0.97 12.96
C GLY A 56 -18.08 -1.87 13.66
N PHE A 57 -16.81 -1.88 13.22
CA PHE A 57 -15.72 -2.57 13.91
C PHE A 57 -14.74 -1.55 14.49
N GLU A 58 -14.21 -1.84 15.68
CA GLU A 58 -13.21 -1.04 16.38
C GLU A 58 -11.99 -1.88 16.74
N GLY A 59 -10.82 -1.26 16.77
CA GLY A 59 -9.57 -1.95 17.11
C GLY A 59 -8.37 -1.44 16.30
N ASP A 60 -7.30 -2.22 16.33
CA ASP A 60 -6.09 -1.94 15.55
C ASP A 60 -6.18 -2.75 14.24
N PRO A 61 -6.29 -2.09 13.07
CA PRO A 61 -6.46 -2.78 11.79
C PRO A 61 -5.27 -3.67 11.41
N ARG A 62 -4.12 -3.55 12.09
CA ARG A 62 -2.98 -4.45 11.91
C ARG A 62 -2.97 -5.64 12.88
N LYS A 63 -3.72 -5.57 13.98
CA LYS A 63 -3.82 -6.65 14.97
C LYS A 63 -5.15 -7.41 14.90
N GLY A 64 -6.18 -6.76 14.38
CA GLY A 64 -7.54 -7.28 14.30
C GLY A 64 -8.56 -6.23 14.77
N CYS A 65 -9.73 -6.25 14.14
CA CYS A 65 -10.85 -5.42 14.53
C CYS A 65 -11.97 -6.29 15.14
N SER A 66 -12.68 -5.74 16.11
CA SER A 66 -13.79 -6.38 16.82
C SER A 66 -15.03 -5.51 16.73
N GLY A 67 -16.20 -6.12 16.51
CA GLY A 67 -17.51 -5.47 16.45
C GLY A 67 -18.52 -6.17 17.34
#